data_AF-X1P944-F1
#
_entry.id   AF-X1P944-F1
#
_cell.length_a   1.000
_cell.length_b   1.000
_cell.length_c   1.000
_cell.angle_alpha   90.00
_cell.angle_beta   90.00
_cell.angle_gamma   90.00
#
_symmetry.space_group_name_H-M   'P 1'
#
loop_
_entity.id
_entity.type
_entity.pdbx_description
1 polymer ?
#
loop_
_entity_poly.entity_id
_entity_poly.type
_entity_poly.pdbx_seq_one_letter_code
_entity_poly.pdbx_strand_id
1 'polypeptide(L)' 'KGFKALPKNAKTYVNKIKELVGIPITIISVGPEREETIVLKD' A
#
# COMPACT_ATOMS: atom_id res chain seq x y z
N LYS A 1 -12.32 2.01 -1.47
CA LYS A 1 -11.14 2.83 -1.87
C LYS A 1 -10.06 2.70 -0.80
N GLY A 2 -8.81 3.02 -1.13
CA GLY A 2 -7.67 2.87 -0.22
C GLY A 2 -7.26 1.41 0.02
N PHE A 3 -6.33 1.19 0.96
CA PHE A 3 -5.66 -0.10 1.16
C PHE A 3 -6.60 -1.29 1.38
N LYS A 4 -7.72 -1.09 2.08
CA LYS A 4 -8.70 -2.17 2.35
C LYS A 4 -9.34 -2.73 1.08
N ALA A 5 -9.47 -1.91 0.03
CA ALA A 5 -10.06 -2.29 -1.25
C ALA A 5 -9.10 -3.05 -2.17
N LEU A 6 -7.81 -3.14 -1.80
CA LEU A 6 -6.86 -3.94 -2.56
C LEU A 6 -7.20 -5.43 -2.45
N PRO A 7 -6.92 -6.22 -3.51
CA PRO A 7 -7.02 -7.68 -3.48
C PRO A 7 -6.25 -8.27 -2.30
N LYS A 8 -6.70 -9.44 -1.81
CA LYS A 8 -6.06 -10.13 -0.68
C LYS A 8 -4.55 -10.30 -0.89
N ASN A 9 -4.14 -10.75 -2.07
CA ASN A 9 -2.73 -11.00 -2.38
C ASN A 9 -1.88 -9.72 -2.39
N ALA A 10 -2.44 -8.61 -2.89
CA ALA A 10 -1.74 -7.31 -2.86
C ALA A 10 -1.50 -6.84 -1.42
N LYS A 11 -2.50 -6.96 -0.54
CA LYS A 11 -2.34 -6.65 0.89
C LYS A 11 -1.29 -7.53 1.55
N THR A 12 -1.30 -8.84 1.27
CA THR A 12 -0.29 -9.78 1.78
C THR A 12 1.11 -9.40 1.33
N TYR A 13 1.28 -9.05 0.05
CA TYR A 13 2.56 -8.65 -0.52
C TYR A 13 3.11 -7.38 0.15
N VAL A 14 2.28 -6.35 0.27
CA VAL A 14 2.66 -5.09 0.94
C VAL A 14 3.05 -5.34 2.41
N ASN A 15 2.27 -6.15 3.13
CA ASN A 15 2.61 -6.52 4.51
C ASN A 15 3.93 -7.28 4.60
N LYS A 16 4.22 -8.17 3.62
CA LYS A 16 5.48 -8.89 3.60
C LYS A 16 6.68 -7.96 3.41
N ILE A 17 6.57 -6.97 2.54
CA ILE A 17 7.61 -5.95 2.36
C ILE A 17 7.83 -5.19 3.67
N LYS A 18 6.74 -4.75 4.32
CA LYS A 18 6.80 -4.07 5.62
C LYS A 18 7.57 -4.90 6.67
N GLU A 19 7.31 -6.20 6.76
CA GLU A 19 8.02 -7.11 7.66
C GLU A 19 9.51 -7.24 7.33
N LEU A 20 9.85 -7.35 6.05
CA LEU A 20 11.23 -7.54 5.60
C LEU A 20 12.10 -6.29 5.79
N VAL A 21 11.52 -5.10 5.55
CA VAL A 21 12.24 -3.83 5.67
C VAL A 21 12.23 -3.30 7.11
N GLY A 22 11.26 -3.72 7.94
CA GLY A 22 11.18 -3.30 9.33
C GLY A 22 10.70 -1.86 9.54
N ILE A 23 10.18 -1.20 8.50
CA ILE A 23 9.65 0.17 8.55
C ILE A 23 8.20 0.21 8.05
N PRO A 24 7.38 1.16 8.51
CA PRO A 24 6.02 1.31 8.01
C PRO A 24 5.98 1.78 6.56
N ILE A 25 5.02 1.25 5.79
CA ILE A 25 4.67 1.76 4.46
C ILE A 25 3.62 2.85 4.64
N THR A 26 3.88 4.03 4.07
CA THR A 26 3.02 5.22 4.20
C THR A 26 2.28 5.57 2.91
N ILE A 27 2.87 5.27 1.75
CA ILE A 27 2.33 5.62 0.43
C ILE A 27 2.39 4.40 -0.50
N ILE A 28 1.32 4.19 -1.28
CA ILE A 28 1.25 3.15 -2.32
C ILE A 28 0.64 3.77 -3.59
N SER A 29 1.43 3.91 -4.65
CA SER A 29 0.92 4.26 -5.99
C SER A 29 0.32 3.02 -6.65
N VAL A 30 -0.89 3.15 -7.18
CA VAL A 30 -1.65 2.05 -7.81
C VAL A 30 -1.99 2.34 -9.27
N GLY A 31 -1.54 3.46 -9.81
CA GLY A 31 -1.76 3.88 -11.19
C GLY A 31 -0.95 5.14 -11.55
N PRO A 32 -0.99 5.57 -12.83
CA PRO A 32 -0.25 6.72 -13.33
C PRO A 32 -0.77 8.07 -12.83
N GLU A 33 -2.05 8.19 -12.49
CA GLU A 33 -2.65 9.45 -12.08
C GLU A 33 -2.36 9.79 -10.60
N ARG A 34 -2.35 11.08 -10.24
CA ARG A 34 -2.01 11.52 -8.88
C ARG A 34 -3.01 10.97 -7.85
N GLU A 35 -4.28 10.91 -8.23
CA GLU A 35 -5.39 10.44 -7.39
C GLU A 35 -5.34 8.92 -7.18
N GLU A 36 -4.57 8.20 -8.00
CA GLU A 36 -4.30 6.77 -7.88
C GLU A 36 -3.18 6.48 -6.88
N THR A 37 -3.19 7.21 -5.76
CA THR A 37 -2.26 7.06 -4.65
C THR A 37 -3.02 6.78 -3.37
N ILE A 38 -2.59 5.74 -2.64
CA ILE A 38 -3.12 5.39 -1.33
C ILE A 38 -2.16 5.92 -0.26
N VAL A 39 -2.64 6.87 0.55
CA VAL A 39 -1.94 7.36 1.74
C VAL A 39 -2.47 6.61 2.97
N LEU A 40 -1.58 5.93 3.70
CA LEU A 40 -1.91 5.06 4.85
C LEU A 40 -1.83 5.79 6.20
N LYS A 41 -0.96 6.80 6.29
CA LYS A 41 -0.79 7.72 7.42
C LYS A 41 -0.21 9.02 6.88
N ASP A 42 -0.73 10.15 7.38
CA ASP A 42 0.05 11.39 7.50
C ASP A 42 0.91 11.33 8.77
#